data_AF-A0A7W5YUF1-F1
#
_entry.id   AF-A0A7W5YUF1-F1
#
_cell.length_a   1.000
_cell.length_b   1.000
_cell.length_c   1.000
_cell.angle_alpha   90.00
_cell.angle_beta   90.00
_cell.angle_gamma   90.00
#
_symmetry.space_group_name_H-M   'P 1'
#
loop_
_entity.id
_entity.type
_entity.pdbx_description
1 polymer ?
#
loop_
_entity_poly.entity_id
_entity_poly.type
_entity_poly.pdbx_seq_one_letter_code
_entity_poly.pdbx_strand_id
1 'polypeptide(L)' 'MAGAGDGFTYSVSRPYQRIDYVMTSRDIKTTSVAVIGTEASDHFPIVADLELPHPSP' A
#
# COMPACT_ATOMS: atom_id res chain seq x y z
N MET A 1 -2.15 1.88 12.17
CA MET A 1 -1.72 1.11 10.98
C MET A 1 -2.88 1.10 10.00
N ALA A 2 -2.61 1.30 8.72
CA ALA A 2 -3.60 1.23 7.65
C ALA A 2 -3.32 -0.02 6.78
N GLY A 3 -4.31 -0.46 6.00
CA GLY A 3 -4.20 -1.65 5.14
C GLY A 3 -4.66 -2.93 5.83
N ALA A 4 -5.97 -3.07 5.95
CA ALA A 4 -6.64 -4.26 6.47
C ALA A 4 -7.08 -5.21 5.35
N GLY A 5 -7.41 -6.45 5.70
CA GLY A 5 -7.85 -7.49 4.76
C GLY A 5 -6.71 -8.12 3.96
N ASP A 6 -7.08 -8.98 3.01
CA ASP A 6 -6.14 -9.81 2.27
C ASP A 6 -5.14 -9.00 1.46
N GLY A 7 -5.61 -7.89 0.85
CA GLY A 7 -4.74 -6.92 0.19
C GLY A 7 -3.83 -7.55 -0.87
N PHE A 8 -4.32 -8.54 -1.62
CA PHE A 8 -3.53 -9.22 -2.64
C PHE A 8 -3.03 -8.20 -3.66
N THR A 9 -1.72 -8.24 -3.90
CA THR A 9 -1.03 -7.41 -4.88
C THR A 9 -0.52 -8.24 -6.04
N TYR A 10 -0.60 -9.56 -5.94
CA TYR A 10 -0.21 -10.52 -6.96
C TYR A 10 -1.12 -11.76 -6.91
N SER A 11 -1.46 -12.44 -8.00
CA SER A 11 -1.29 -12.11 -9.42
C SER A 11 -2.58 -11.50 -9.98
N VAL A 12 -2.49 -10.56 -10.92
CA VAL A 12 -3.67 -9.89 -11.52
C VAL A 12 -4.76 -10.85 -12.03
N SER A 13 -4.35 -11.97 -12.64
CA SER A 13 -5.28 -12.95 -13.23
C SER A 13 -6.01 -13.81 -12.21
N ARG A 14 -5.41 -13.99 -11.03
CA ARG A 14 -5.95 -14.78 -9.91
C ARG A 14 -5.29 -14.31 -8.62
N PRO A 15 -5.81 -13.26 -7.96
CA PRO A 15 -5.16 -12.67 -6.80
C PRO A 15 -5.07 -13.67 -5.64
N TYR A 16 -3.87 -13.86 -5.08
CA TYR A 16 -3.63 -14.91 -4.09
C TYR A 16 -2.47 -14.63 -3.13
N GLN A 17 -1.67 -13.60 -3.40
CA GLN A 17 -0.50 -13.24 -2.61
C GLN A 17 -0.44 -11.73 -2.40
N ARG A 18 -0.05 -11.34 -1.18
CA ARG A 18 0.32 -9.97 -0.83
C ARG A 18 1.82 -9.95 -0.57
N ILE A 19 2.55 -9.39 -1.52
CA ILE A 19 4.02 -9.35 -1.48
C ILE A 19 4.58 -7.94 -1.63
N ASP A 20 3.72 -6.95 -1.84
CA ASP A 20 4.09 -5.55 -1.92
C ASP A 20 3.65 -4.81 -0.66
N TYR A 21 4.56 -4.05 -0.05
CA TYR A 21 4.33 -3.37 1.22
C TYR A 21 4.93 -1.97 1.23
N VAL A 22 4.18 -1.01 1.77
CA VAL A 22 4.70 0.30 2.18
C VAL A 22 4.84 0.27 3.70
N MET A 23 6.09 0.22 4.19
CA MET A 23 6.38 0.25 5.62
C MET A 23 6.81 1.66 6.03
N THR A 24 6.32 2.14 7.17
CA THR A 24 6.63 3.47 7.68
C THR A 24 7.28 3.43 9.06
N SER A 25 8.14 4.39 9.33
CA SER A 25 8.62 4.68 10.70
C SER A 25 7.47 5.18 11.59
N ARG A 26 7.64 5.12 12.91
CA ARG A 26 6.57 5.43 13.90
C ARG A 26 6.02 6.86 13.83
N ASP A 27 6.83 7.79 13.34
CA ASP A 27 6.54 9.21 13.20
C ASP A 27 5.85 9.59 11.89
N ILE A 28 5.73 8.65 10.94
CA ILE A 28 4.98 8.83 9.69
C ILE A 28 3.60 8.19 9.86
N LYS A 29 2.55 8.98 9.61
CA LYS A 29 1.17 8.53 9.71
C LYS A 29 0.59 8.22 8.33
N THR A 30 0.15 6.99 8.12
CA THR A 30 -0.63 6.61 6.93
C THR A 30 -2.07 7.09 7.10
N THR A 31 -2.57 7.89 6.16
CA THR A 31 -3.94 8.42 6.16
C THR A 31 -4.87 7.56 5.30
N SER A 32 -4.37 7.02 4.20
CA SER A 32 -5.11 6.13 3.30
C SER A 32 -4.18 5.07 2.70
N VAL A 33 -4.73 3.92 2.30
CA VAL A 33 -4.04 2.94 1.46
C VAL A 33 -5.04 2.17 0.62
N ALA A 34 -4.71 1.92 -0.64
CA ALA A 34 -5.52 1.16 -1.57
C ALA A 34 -4.65 0.32 -2.51
N VAL A 35 -5.15 -0.87 -2.86
CA VAL A 35 -4.66 -1.66 -3.99
C VAL A 35 -5.50 -1.27 -5.20
N ILE A 36 -4.84 -0.85 -6.28
CA ILE A 36 -5.51 -0.37 -7.50
C ILE A 36 -5.72 -1.54 -8.45
N GLY A 37 -6.98 -1.90 -8.70
CA GLY A 37 -7.34 -2.93 -9.67
C GLY A 37 -7.10 -2.46 -11.11
N THR A 38 -6.02 -2.94 -11.73
CA THR A 38 -5.65 -2.66 -13.12
C THR A 38 -4.90 -3.86 -13.71
N GLU A 39 -4.89 -3.97 -15.03
CA GLU A 39 -4.20 -5.03 -15.80
C GLU A 39 -2.86 -4.56 -16.39
N ALA A 40 -2.31 -3.45 -15.89
CA ALA A 40 -1.09 -2.85 -16.41
C ALA A 40 0.20 -3.65 -16.08
N SER A 41 0.14 -4.59 -15.15
CA SER A 41 1.24 -5.45 -14.68
C SER A 41 0.66 -6.75 -14.12
N ASP A 42 1.50 -7.76 -13.90
CA ASP A 42 1.16 -8.95 -13.12
C ASP A 42 0.97 -8.66 -11.62
N HIS A 43 1.46 -7.50 -11.15
CA HIS A 43 1.17 -6.94 -9.84
C HIS A 43 0.16 -5.77 -9.89
N PHE A 44 -0.62 -5.61 -8.83
CA PHE A 44 -1.45 -4.43 -8.62
C PHE A 44 -0.66 -3.31 -7.95
N PRO A 45 -0.73 -2.07 -8.44
CA PRO A 45 -0.16 -0.91 -7.76
C PRO A 45 -0.78 -0.72 -6.37
N ILE A 46 0.06 -0.35 -5.40
CA ILE A 46 -0.39 0.15 -4.10
C ILE A 46 -0.21 1.66 -4.09
N VAL A 47 -1.26 2.38 -3.70
CA VAL A 47 -1.21 3.82 -3.43
C VAL A 47 -1.46 4.04 -1.95
N ALA A 48 -0.60 4.82 -1.31
CA ALA A 48 -0.74 5.20 0.09
C ALA A 48 -0.54 6.71 0.24
N ASP A 49 -1.46 7.36 0.94
CA ASP A 49 -1.31 8.75 1.34
C ASP A 49 -0.67 8.81 2.73
N LEU A 50 0.37 9.63 2.86
CA LEU A 50 1.17 9.74 4.06
C LEU A 50 1.19 11.19 4.56
N GLU A 51 0.99 11.33 5.87
CA GLU A 51 1.29 12.55 6.60
C GLU A 51 2.72 12.41 7.16
N LEU A 52 3.61 13.28 6.68
CA LEU A 52 5.01 13.31 7.09
C LEU A 52 5.18 14.16 8.35
N PRO A 53 6.12 13.79 9.25
CA PRO A 53 6.44 14.65 10.38
C PRO A 53 6.91 16.01 9.85
N HIS A 54 6.45 17.08 10.50
CA HIS A 54 7.02 18.40 10.25
C HIS A 54 8.51 18.35 10.61
N PRO A 55 9.39 18.85 9.73
CA PRO A 55 10.78 19.03 10.12
C PRO A 55 10.79 19.92 11.36
N SER A 56 11.46 19.48 12.42
CA SER A 56 11.74 20.33 13.56
C SER A 56 12.43 21.61 13.05
N PRO A 57 12.04 22.80 13.54
CA PRO A 57 12.72 24.04 13.17
C PRO A 57 14.20 24.01 13.53
#